data_AF-A0A832X9Y9-F1
#
_entry.id   AF-A0A832X9Y9-F1
#
_cell.length_a   1.000
_cell.length_b   1.000
_cell.length_c   1.000
_cell.angle_alpha   90.00
_cell.angle_beta   90.00
_cell.angle_gamma   90.00
#
_symmetry.space_group_name_H-M   'P 1'
#
loop_
_entity.id
_entity.type
_entity.pdbx_description
1 polymer ?
#
loop_
_entity_poly.entity_id
_entity_poly.type
_entity_poly.pdbx_seq_one_letter_code
_entity_poly.pdbx_strand_id
1 'polypeptide(L)'
;MRFCTNCGNTVDEGWEFCNACGARMQQEGSAGQNAVRHSATASPAAGPEPLADLPGPSRSGSFPLLLIGGIIVLVLLIAGAGAFVVLSGFTLPFGAAANSTAPGSGDMPAAVTSCSGDLTLCSGACVDVTNDPENCGRCGFSVPYGMICRDGQFADPLATPTTPPPPTESPTPTPTTGPCPSGQKLCDGKCTNLLTDNDHCGKCGWDCPKGQICQSGQCLPPDLTPVSTAAPGVTVTEAV
;
A
#
# COMPACT_ATOMS: atom_id res chain seq x y z
N MET A 1 -5.81 -3.51 17.97
CA MET A 1 -5.36 -2.50 16.98
C MET A 1 -3.91 -2.11 17.29
N ARG A 2 -3.05 -1.92 16.29
CA ARG A 2 -1.62 -1.57 16.47
C ARG A 2 -1.38 -0.11 16.07
N PHE A 3 -0.47 0.59 16.73
CA PHE A 3 -0.10 1.97 16.36
C PHE A 3 1.25 2.00 15.64
N CYS A 4 1.30 2.64 14.47
CA CYS A 4 2.55 2.82 13.74
C CYS A 4 3.37 3.93 14.41
N THR A 5 4.49 3.59 15.03
CA THR A 5 5.37 4.56 15.68
C THR A 5 6.12 5.47 14.71
N ASN A 6 6.09 5.15 13.41
CA ASN A 6 6.71 5.97 12.37
C ASN A 6 5.80 7.11 11.92
N CYS A 7 4.53 6.82 11.59
CA CYS A 7 3.60 7.80 11.03
C CYS A 7 2.39 8.13 11.91
N GLY A 8 2.22 7.43 13.02
CA GLY A 8 1.15 7.66 13.98
C GLY A 8 -0.21 7.10 13.60
N ASN A 9 -0.30 6.27 12.56
CA ASN A 9 -1.58 5.70 12.12
C ASN A 9 -1.91 4.40 12.87
N THR A 10 -3.19 4.18 13.15
CA THR A 10 -3.67 2.89 13.68
C THR A 10 -3.86 1.89 12.53
N VAL A 11 -3.34 0.68 12.72
CA VAL A 11 -3.37 -0.42 11.75
C VAL A 11 -4.13 -1.60 12.37
N ASP A 12 -4.95 -2.26 11.56
CA ASP A 12 -5.70 -3.45 11.95
C ASP A 12 -4.77 -4.63 12.29
N GLU A 13 -5.29 -5.55 13.10
CA GLU A 13 -4.52 -6.72 13.55
C GLU A 13 -4.26 -7.68 12.37
N GLY A 14 -3.00 -8.10 12.20
CA GLY A 14 -2.59 -9.04 11.14
C GLY A 14 -1.76 -8.43 9.99
N TRP A 15 -1.51 -7.11 10.00
CA TRP A 15 -0.68 -6.45 9.00
C TRP A 15 0.79 -6.31 9.44
N GLU A 16 1.70 -6.86 8.63
CA GLU A 16 3.15 -6.85 8.90
C GLU A 16 3.81 -5.49 8.58
N PHE A 17 3.15 -4.69 7.75
CA PHE A 17 3.57 -3.37 7.31
C PHE A 17 2.45 -2.36 7.49
N CYS A 18 2.80 -1.11 7.79
CA CYS A 18 1.85 -0.01 7.86
C CYS A 18 1.36 0.32 6.45
N ASN A 19 0.06 0.18 6.22
CA ASN A 19 -0.61 0.54 4.97
C ASN A 19 -0.47 2.03 4.59
N ALA A 20 -0.17 2.91 5.55
CA ALA A 20 -0.03 4.35 5.31
C ALA A 20 1.40 4.77 4.90
N CYS A 21 2.43 4.21 5.52
CA CYS A 21 3.82 4.65 5.30
C CYS A 21 4.76 3.55 4.81
N GLY A 22 4.28 2.31 4.68
CA GLY A 22 5.08 1.14 4.26
C GLY A 22 6.12 0.67 5.27
N ALA A 23 6.21 1.31 6.46
CA ALA A 23 7.15 0.88 7.49
C ALA A 23 6.71 -0.47 8.06
N ARG A 24 7.66 -1.38 8.30
CA ARG A 24 7.37 -2.63 9.01
C ARG A 24 6.86 -2.31 10.41
N MET A 25 5.74 -2.90 10.80
CA MET A 25 5.21 -2.75 12.15
C MET A 25 6.12 -3.58 13.06
N GLN A 26 6.75 -2.95 14.05
CA GLN A 26 7.58 -3.67 15.02
C GLN A 26 6.67 -4.65 15.77
N GLN A 27 6.81 -5.94 15.47
CA GLN A 27 6.16 -6.99 16.24
C GLN A 27 6.64 -6.85 17.69
N GLU A 28 5.71 -6.59 18.61
CA GLU A 28 5.96 -6.68 20.06
C GLU A 28 6.35 -8.13 20.37
N GLY A 29 7.64 -8.42 20.26
CA GLY A 29 8.19 -9.77 20.27
C GLY A 29 9.66 -9.84 19.86
N SER A 30 10.19 -8.86 19.13
CA SER A 30 11.64 -8.71 18.98
C SER A 30 12.18 -7.72 20.00
N ALA A 31 12.39 -8.21 21.22
CA ALA A 31 13.34 -7.60 22.14
C ALA A 31 14.71 -7.52 21.43
N GLY A 32 14.99 -6.35 20.85
CA GLY A 32 16.33 -5.95 20.47
C GLY A 32 17.20 -6.09 21.71
N GLN A 33 18.19 -6.96 21.60
CA GLN A 33 19.21 -7.22 22.60
C GLN A 33 20.04 -5.94 22.79
N ASN A 34 19.56 -5.03 23.62
CA ASN A 34 20.38 -4.03 24.30
C ASN A 34 20.22 -4.26 25.80
N ALA A 35 20.88 -5.32 26.27
CA ALA A 35 21.01 -5.67 27.66
C ALA A 35 21.92 -4.64 28.37
N VAL A 36 21.36 -3.51 28.76
CA VAL A 36 21.91 -2.71 29.86
C VAL A 36 21.55 -3.45 31.15
N ARG A 37 22.52 -4.18 31.70
CA ARG A 37 22.40 -4.89 32.98
C ARG A 37 21.97 -3.91 34.08
N HIS A 38 20.73 -4.03 34.52
CA HIS A 38 20.34 -3.62 35.86
C HIS A 38 19.87 -4.87 36.61
N SER A 39 20.66 -5.22 37.61
CA SER A 39 20.44 -6.33 38.52
C SER A 39 19.12 -6.14 39.27
N ALA A 40 18.16 -7.04 39.05
CA ALA A 40 17.03 -7.23 39.94
C ALA A 40 16.85 -8.72 40.18
N THR A 41 17.35 -9.14 41.33
CA THR A 41 17.16 -10.44 41.96
C THR A 41 15.71 -10.56 42.45
N ALA A 42 14.92 -11.46 41.89
CA ALA A 42 13.85 -12.18 42.60
C ALA A 42 13.28 -13.32 41.73
N SER A 43 13.15 -14.49 42.34
CA SER A 43 12.60 -15.75 41.85
C SER A 43 11.64 -16.27 42.96
N PRO A 44 10.94 -17.41 42.85
CA PRO A 44 9.97 -17.87 41.84
C PRO A 44 8.61 -18.26 42.50
N ALA A 45 7.57 -18.48 41.69
CA ALA A 45 6.41 -19.35 41.99
C ALA A 45 5.70 -19.67 40.67
N ALA A 46 5.83 -20.86 40.07
CA ALA A 46 5.17 -22.13 40.39
C ALA A 46 3.64 -22.10 40.15
N GLY A 47 3.16 -22.74 39.07
CA GLY A 47 1.75 -23.08 38.83
C GLY A 47 1.47 -23.47 37.37
N PRO A 48 0.55 -24.42 37.08
CA PRO A 48 0.86 -25.59 36.27
C PRO A 48 0.41 -25.54 34.80
N GLU A 49 1.15 -26.30 33.99
CA GLU A 49 0.88 -26.67 32.60
C GLU A 49 -0.40 -27.53 32.48
N PRO A 50 -1.22 -27.33 31.43
CA PRO A 50 -2.08 -28.39 30.92
C PRO A 50 -1.59 -28.87 29.55
N LEU A 51 -1.04 -30.09 29.60
CA LEU A 51 -1.35 -31.24 28.74
C LEU A 51 -1.19 -31.10 27.23
N ALA A 52 -0.16 -31.80 26.76
CA ALA A 52 0.04 -32.27 25.40
C ALA A 52 -1.22 -32.92 24.80
N ASP A 53 -1.61 -32.42 23.63
CA ASP A 53 -2.53 -33.07 22.71
C ASP A 53 -1.70 -33.82 21.64
N LEU A 54 -1.67 -35.14 21.76
CA LEU A 54 -1.43 -36.12 20.70
C LEU A 54 -2.68 -37.02 20.72
N PRO A 55 -3.20 -37.61 19.62
CA PRO A 55 -2.51 -37.92 18.36
C PRO A 55 -3.36 -37.73 17.07
N GLY A 56 -2.68 -37.71 15.92
CA GLY A 56 -3.30 -38.04 14.64
C GLY A 56 -2.29 -38.78 13.74
N PRO A 57 -2.53 -40.04 13.35
CA PRO A 57 -1.66 -40.73 12.42
C PRO A 57 -1.73 -40.04 11.06
N SER A 58 -0.60 -39.48 10.66
CA SER A 58 -0.30 -39.05 9.31
C SER A 58 -0.70 -40.16 8.34
N ARG A 59 -1.79 -39.96 7.60
CA ARG A 59 -2.06 -40.76 6.41
C ARG A 59 -0.87 -40.57 5.49
N SER A 60 -0.01 -41.57 5.43
CA SER A 60 0.93 -41.82 4.37
C SER A 60 0.15 -41.96 3.07
N GLY A 61 -0.28 -40.83 2.51
CA GLY A 61 -0.58 -40.74 1.10
C GLY A 61 0.67 -41.24 0.40
N SER A 62 0.54 -42.37 -0.26
CA SER A 62 1.54 -42.91 -1.17
C SER A 62 1.70 -41.89 -2.29
N PHE A 63 2.50 -40.85 -2.02
CA PHE A 63 2.90 -39.87 -3.00
C PHE A 63 3.65 -40.65 -4.09
N PRO A 64 3.28 -40.47 -5.36
CA PRO A 64 3.73 -41.32 -6.44
C PRO A 64 5.21 -41.04 -6.69
N LEU A 65 6.08 -41.81 -6.04
CA LEU A 65 7.51 -41.91 -6.37
C LEU A 65 7.72 -42.21 -7.88
N LEU A 66 6.70 -42.75 -8.56
CA LEU A 66 6.65 -42.92 -10.01
C LEU A 66 6.55 -41.59 -10.80
N LEU A 67 5.88 -40.56 -10.26
CA LEU A 67 5.76 -39.25 -10.91
C LEU A 67 7.04 -38.43 -10.72
N ILE A 68 7.61 -38.42 -9.51
CA ILE A 68 8.87 -37.72 -9.24
C ILE A 68 10.03 -38.43 -9.95
N GLY A 69 10.07 -39.77 -9.94
CA GLY A 69 11.05 -40.56 -10.68
C GLY A 69 10.91 -40.41 -12.20
N GLY A 70 9.68 -40.37 -12.71
CA GLY A 70 9.41 -40.13 -14.14
C GLY A 70 9.85 -38.75 -14.61
N ILE A 71 9.62 -37.71 -13.80
CA ILE A 71 10.07 -36.34 -14.11
C ILE A 71 11.61 -36.25 -14.08
N ILE A 72 12.28 -36.89 -13.12
CA ILE A 72 13.75 -36.90 -13.06
C ILE A 72 14.35 -37.62 -14.28
N VAL A 73 13.81 -38.77 -14.68
CA VAL A 73 14.28 -39.48 -15.89
C VAL A 73 13.99 -38.67 -17.15
N LEU A 74 12.82 -38.03 -17.24
CA LEU A 74 12.46 -37.17 -18.37
C LEU A 74 13.39 -35.95 -18.47
N VAL A 75 13.69 -35.29 -17.34
CA VAL A 75 14.62 -34.15 -17.29
C VAL A 75 16.04 -34.59 -17.64
N LEU A 76 16.50 -35.77 -17.18
CA LEU A 76 17.81 -36.31 -17.54
C LEU A 76 17.89 -36.72 -19.03
N LEU A 77 16.80 -37.17 -19.65
CA LEU A 77 16.75 -37.44 -21.09
C LEU A 77 16.75 -36.14 -21.92
N ILE A 78 16.02 -35.11 -21.50
CA ILE A 78 15.98 -33.81 -22.20
C ILE A 78 17.32 -33.08 -22.03
N ALA A 79 17.89 -33.07 -20.82
CA ALA A 79 19.20 -32.47 -20.55
C ALA A 79 20.35 -33.30 -21.15
N GLY A 80 20.23 -34.64 -21.15
CA GLY A 80 21.23 -35.55 -21.71
C GLY A 80 21.28 -35.54 -23.23
N ALA A 81 20.16 -35.30 -23.92
CA ALA A 81 20.15 -35.13 -25.37
C ALA A 81 20.88 -33.84 -25.82
N GLY A 82 20.92 -32.81 -24.96
CA GLY A 82 21.66 -31.57 -25.23
C GLY A 82 23.18 -31.73 -25.18
N ALA A 83 23.70 -32.75 -24.49
CA ALA A 83 25.13 -33.01 -24.39
C ALA A 83 25.68 -33.86 -25.55
N PHE A 84 24.84 -34.53 -26.33
CA PHE A 84 25.29 -35.42 -27.42
C PHE A 84 25.56 -34.70 -28.75
N VAL A 85 25.03 -33.48 -28.94
CA VAL A 85 25.21 -32.71 -30.20
C VAL A 85 26.58 -32.00 -30.27
N VAL A 86 27.32 -31.91 -29.15
CA VAL A 86 28.61 -31.20 -29.09
C VAL A 86 29.78 -32.03 -29.65
N LEU A 87 29.61 -33.35 -29.87
CA LEU A 87 30.68 -34.22 -30.38
C LEU A 87 30.63 -34.49 -31.89
N SER A 88 29.59 -34.03 -32.59
CA SER A 88 29.48 -34.17 -34.04
C SER A 88 29.39 -32.84 -34.76
N GLY A 89 30.19 -31.84 -34.36
CA GLY A 89 30.75 -30.78 -35.22
C GLY A 89 29.83 -30.07 -36.22
N PHE A 90 28.51 -30.05 -36.02
CA PHE A 90 27.56 -29.47 -36.96
C PHE A 90 27.18 -28.06 -36.50
N THR A 91 28.07 -27.11 -36.78
CA THR A 91 27.75 -25.69 -36.72
C THR A 91 26.79 -25.36 -37.86
N LEU A 92 25.49 -25.29 -37.59
CA LEU A 92 24.54 -24.66 -38.51
C LEU A 92 24.63 -23.13 -38.36
N PRO A 93 24.71 -22.36 -39.45
CA PRO A 93 24.73 -20.91 -39.40
C PRO A 93 23.28 -20.42 -39.28
N PHE A 94 22.76 -20.35 -38.07
CA PHE A 94 21.61 -19.49 -37.83
C PHE A 94 22.12 -18.05 -37.82
N GLY A 95 21.98 -17.39 -38.97
CA GLY A 95 22.16 -15.96 -39.11
C GLY A 95 21.21 -15.23 -38.16
N ALA A 96 21.73 -14.83 -37.01
CA ALA A 96 21.16 -13.76 -36.21
C ALA A 96 21.84 -12.48 -36.65
N ALA A 97 21.20 -11.75 -37.57
CA ALA A 97 21.44 -10.32 -37.71
C ALA A 97 20.86 -9.63 -36.45
N ALA A 98 21.60 -9.67 -35.35
CA ALA A 98 21.43 -8.73 -34.26
C ALA A 98 22.32 -7.53 -34.56
N ASN A 99 21.74 -6.53 -35.22
CA ASN A 99 22.25 -5.18 -35.11
C ASN A 99 22.00 -4.72 -33.67
N SER A 100 22.95 -5.03 -32.80
CA SER A 100 23.00 -4.54 -31.44
C SER A 100 24.37 -3.94 -31.26
N THR A 101 24.42 -2.62 -31.39
CA THR A 101 25.47 -1.78 -30.84
C THR A 101 25.56 -2.11 -29.35
N ALA A 102 26.42 -3.06 -28.97
CA ALA A 102 26.79 -3.29 -27.59
C ALA A 102 28.01 -2.42 -27.27
N PRO A 103 27.98 -1.66 -26.17
CA PRO A 103 29.02 -0.73 -25.80
C PRO A 103 30.24 -1.48 -25.24
N GLY A 104 31.42 -0.91 -25.50
CA GLY A 104 32.57 -0.87 -24.60
C GLY A 104 32.99 -2.17 -23.91
N SER A 105 34.04 -2.78 -24.46
CA SER A 105 34.95 -3.68 -23.75
C SER A 105 35.53 -3.05 -22.48
N GLY A 106 35.34 -3.71 -21.34
CA GLY A 106 36.40 -3.92 -20.35
C GLY A 106 37.03 -2.69 -19.70
N ASP A 107 36.25 -1.90 -18.98
CA ASP A 107 36.72 -1.07 -17.87
C ASP A 107 35.66 -1.14 -16.77
N MET A 108 36.04 -1.46 -15.53
CA MET A 108 35.13 -1.30 -14.39
C MET A 108 34.73 0.19 -14.36
N PRO A 109 33.47 0.58 -14.63
CA PRO A 109 33.17 1.98 -14.82
C PRO A 109 33.36 2.71 -13.50
N ALA A 110 34.02 3.88 -13.58
CA ALA A 110 33.88 4.91 -12.56
C ALA A 110 32.39 5.03 -12.20
N ALA A 111 32.07 5.15 -10.91
CA ALA A 111 30.70 5.18 -10.41
C ALA A 111 29.83 6.06 -11.31
N VAL A 112 28.85 5.47 -11.99
CA VAL A 112 27.92 6.22 -12.84
C VAL A 112 27.25 7.25 -11.93
N THR A 113 27.59 8.52 -12.13
CA THR A 113 27.17 9.62 -11.25
C THR A 113 25.98 10.38 -11.87
N SER A 114 25.70 10.14 -13.15
CA SER A 114 24.57 10.70 -13.87
C SER A 114 24.13 9.77 -14.99
N CYS A 115 22.84 9.83 -15.33
CA CYS A 115 22.25 9.12 -16.45
C CYS A 115 21.96 10.10 -17.58
N SER A 116 22.01 9.60 -18.82
CA SER A 116 21.59 10.38 -20.00
C SER A 116 20.12 10.08 -20.30
N GLY A 117 19.36 11.08 -20.76
CA GLY A 117 17.93 10.94 -21.06
C GLY A 117 17.07 10.85 -19.80
N ASP A 118 15.91 10.19 -19.91
CA ASP A 118 14.89 10.09 -18.86
C ASP A 118 15.16 8.94 -17.86
N LEU A 119 16.36 8.37 -17.89
CA LEU A 119 16.80 7.29 -17.00
C LEU A 119 17.10 7.81 -15.60
N THR A 120 16.71 7.04 -14.59
CA THR A 120 16.97 7.34 -13.18
C THR A 120 18.18 6.57 -12.69
N LEU A 121 19.06 7.25 -11.93
CA LEU A 121 20.22 6.59 -11.31
C LEU A 121 19.79 5.79 -10.08
N CYS A 122 19.80 4.47 -10.21
CA CYS A 122 19.48 3.50 -9.15
C CYS A 122 20.72 2.72 -8.75
N SER A 123 21.22 2.97 -7.53
CA SER A 123 22.35 2.23 -6.94
C SER A 123 23.60 2.14 -7.85
N GLY A 124 23.87 3.20 -8.62
CA GLY A 124 25.01 3.27 -9.56
C GLY A 124 24.74 2.70 -10.96
N ALA A 125 23.50 2.32 -11.26
CA ALA A 125 23.05 1.91 -12.59
C ALA A 125 21.95 2.84 -13.09
N CYS A 126 21.92 3.10 -14.39
CA CYS A 126 20.85 3.86 -15.02
C CYS A 126 19.68 2.94 -15.36
N VAL A 127 18.52 3.22 -14.78
CA VAL A 127 17.32 2.39 -14.86
C VAL A 127 16.16 3.22 -15.38
N ASP A 128 15.38 2.62 -16.28
CA ASP A 128 14.15 3.21 -16.78
C ASP A 128 12.99 2.92 -15.82
N VAL A 129 12.76 3.84 -14.89
CA VAL A 129 11.70 3.71 -13.89
C VAL A 129 10.30 3.80 -14.50
N THR A 130 10.17 4.12 -15.79
CA THR A 130 8.85 4.22 -16.44
C THR A 130 8.29 2.87 -16.86
N ASN A 131 9.15 1.86 -17.04
CA ASN A 131 8.78 0.55 -17.54
C ASN A 131 9.50 -0.63 -16.84
N ASP A 132 10.47 -0.37 -15.97
CA ASP A 132 11.16 -1.42 -15.22
C ASP A 132 10.25 -1.98 -14.10
N PRO A 133 9.89 -3.29 -14.15
CA PRO A 133 9.05 -3.90 -13.13
C PRO A 133 9.68 -3.97 -11.75
N GLU A 134 11.00 -3.89 -11.59
CA GLU A 134 11.71 -3.90 -10.31
C GLU A 134 11.95 -2.48 -9.77
N ASN A 135 11.76 -1.45 -10.61
CA ASN A 135 12.07 -0.05 -10.30
C ASN A 135 10.95 0.90 -10.76
N CYS A 136 9.69 0.48 -10.66
CA CYS A 136 8.58 1.22 -11.25
C CYS A 136 8.29 2.53 -10.50
N GLY A 137 8.40 3.66 -11.19
CA GLY A 137 8.26 5.01 -10.67
C GLY A 137 9.42 5.49 -9.80
N ARG A 138 10.17 4.57 -9.17
CA ARG A 138 11.40 4.85 -8.42
C ARG A 138 12.24 3.59 -8.20
N CYS A 139 13.51 3.78 -7.87
CA CYS A 139 14.44 2.69 -7.55
C CYS A 139 13.93 1.78 -6.42
N GLY A 140 14.03 0.46 -6.63
CA GLY A 140 13.66 -0.57 -5.65
C GLY A 140 12.16 -0.67 -5.36
N PHE A 141 11.32 -0.17 -6.25
CA PHE A 141 9.86 -0.27 -6.13
C PHE A 141 9.31 -1.24 -7.15
N SER A 142 9.36 -2.52 -6.78
CA SER A 142 8.91 -3.63 -7.61
C SER A 142 7.39 -3.66 -7.76
N VAL A 143 6.90 -4.04 -8.93
CA VAL A 143 5.48 -4.25 -9.20
C VAL A 143 4.92 -5.37 -8.31
N PRO A 144 3.75 -5.16 -7.66
CA PRO A 144 3.02 -6.23 -7.01
C PRO A 144 2.60 -7.33 -8.00
N TYR A 145 2.38 -8.54 -7.48
CA TYR A 145 1.99 -9.69 -8.31
C TYR A 145 0.80 -9.38 -9.23
N GLY A 146 0.99 -9.66 -10.52
CA GLY A 146 -0.04 -9.53 -11.55
C GLY A 146 -0.17 -8.14 -12.16
N MET A 147 0.63 -7.15 -11.74
CA MET A 147 0.66 -5.82 -12.36
C MET A 147 1.89 -5.63 -13.26
N ILE A 148 1.82 -4.61 -14.13
CA ILE A 148 2.92 -4.18 -15.00
C ILE A 148 3.33 -2.74 -14.66
N CYS A 149 4.54 -2.35 -15.05
CA CYS A 149 4.97 -0.96 -14.98
C CYS A 149 4.66 -0.27 -16.31
N ARG A 150 3.89 0.82 -16.27
CA ARG A 150 3.59 1.64 -17.44
C ARG A 150 3.57 3.11 -17.04
N ASP A 151 4.37 3.91 -17.74
CA ASP A 151 4.51 5.35 -17.49
C ASP A 151 4.91 5.68 -16.03
N GLY A 152 5.69 4.79 -15.40
CA GLY A 152 6.14 4.93 -14.02
C GLY A 152 5.06 4.67 -12.97
N GLN A 153 3.95 4.04 -13.38
CA GLN A 153 2.83 3.69 -12.52
C GLN A 153 2.50 2.20 -12.66
N PHE A 154 1.93 1.64 -11.60
CA PHE A 154 1.36 0.30 -11.66
C PHE A 154 0.13 0.31 -12.56
N ALA A 155 0.13 -0.55 -13.57
CA ALA A 155 -1.00 -0.77 -14.44
C ALA A 155 -1.44 -2.22 -14.37
N ASP A 156 -2.75 -2.43 -14.40
CA ASP A 156 -3.32 -3.74 -14.60
C ASP A 156 -3.13 -4.14 -16.09
N PRO A 157 -2.48 -5.28 -16.39
CA PRO A 157 -2.28 -5.75 -17.77
C PRO A 157 -3.60 -6.05 -18.50
N LEU A 158 -4.70 -6.26 -17.78
CA LEU A 158 -6.03 -6.52 -18.33
C LEU A 158 -6.88 -5.26 -18.45
N ALA A 159 -6.43 -4.12 -17.91
CA ALA A 159 -7.14 -2.86 -18.06
C ALA A 159 -7.07 -2.36 -19.52
N THR A 160 -8.12 -2.66 -20.29
CA THR A 160 -8.35 -2.04 -21.59
C THR A 160 -8.84 -0.60 -21.41
N PRO A 161 -8.38 0.36 -22.23
CA PRO A 161 -8.80 1.77 -22.15
C PRO A 161 -10.29 2.01 -22.47
N THR A 162 -11.02 0.96 -22.88
CA THR A 162 -12.44 1.01 -23.28
C THR A 162 -13.42 0.85 -22.13
N THR A 163 -12.98 0.36 -20.98
CA THR A 163 -13.81 0.34 -19.78
C THR A 163 -13.53 1.60 -18.98
N PRO A 164 -14.48 2.55 -18.85
CA PRO A 164 -14.36 3.55 -17.79
C PRO A 164 -14.12 2.79 -16.48
N PRO A 165 -13.24 3.30 -15.60
CA PRO A 165 -13.06 2.66 -14.30
C PRO A 165 -14.46 2.45 -13.68
N PRO A 166 -14.71 1.33 -12.97
CA PRO A 166 -15.91 1.24 -12.16
C PRO A 166 -16.03 2.52 -11.33
N PRO A 167 -17.24 2.98 -10.96
CA PRO A 167 -17.39 4.02 -9.94
C PRO A 167 -16.94 3.42 -8.60
N THR A 168 -15.65 3.11 -8.50
CA THR A 168 -14.96 2.94 -7.26
C THR A 168 -15.15 4.25 -6.54
N GLU A 169 -15.64 4.13 -5.31
CA GLU A 169 -15.86 5.22 -4.38
C GLU A 169 -14.82 6.31 -4.57
N SER A 170 -15.34 7.55 -4.64
CA SER A 170 -14.62 8.81 -4.75
C SER A 170 -13.18 8.66 -4.28
N PRO A 171 -12.16 8.94 -5.12
CA PRO A 171 -10.76 8.76 -4.75
C PRO A 171 -10.58 9.36 -3.36
N THR A 172 -10.16 8.54 -2.39
CA THR A 172 -9.79 9.03 -1.07
C THR A 172 -8.92 10.26 -1.32
N PRO A 173 -9.34 11.46 -0.91
CA PRO A 173 -8.58 12.65 -1.22
C PRO A 173 -7.20 12.44 -0.63
N THR A 174 -6.18 12.42 -1.50
CA THR A 174 -4.80 12.64 -1.09
C THR A 174 -4.83 13.73 -0.02
N PRO A 175 -4.28 13.52 1.19
CA PRO A 175 -4.36 14.53 2.24
C PRO A 175 -3.76 15.80 1.65
N THR A 176 -4.64 16.73 1.31
CA THR A 176 -4.24 18.00 0.76
C THR A 176 -3.77 18.74 1.98
N THR A 177 -2.48 18.64 2.26
CA THR A 177 -1.77 19.46 3.24
C THR A 177 -1.69 20.91 2.76
N GLY A 178 -2.80 21.42 2.22
CA GLY A 178 -3.01 22.79 1.80
C GLY A 178 -4.00 23.45 2.74
N PRO A 179 -3.85 24.75 3.02
CA PRO A 179 -4.83 25.48 3.82
C PRO A 179 -6.20 25.44 3.13
N CYS A 180 -7.26 25.21 3.92
CA CYS A 180 -8.62 25.25 3.40
C CYS A 180 -8.98 26.65 2.86
N PRO A 181 -9.92 26.73 1.89
CA PRO A 181 -10.51 27.99 1.47
C PRO A 181 -11.02 28.79 2.67
N SER A 182 -11.06 30.11 2.53
CA SER A 182 -11.56 31.00 3.57
C SER A 182 -12.96 30.59 4.05
N GLY A 183 -13.15 30.53 5.37
CA GLY A 183 -14.42 30.13 5.98
C GLY A 183 -14.60 28.62 6.17
N GLN A 184 -13.62 27.79 5.79
CA GLN A 184 -13.65 26.34 6.03
C GLN A 184 -12.55 25.89 7.01
N LYS A 185 -12.75 24.73 7.62
CA LYS A 185 -11.76 24.03 8.45
C LYS A 185 -11.54 22.63 7.93
N LEU A 186 -10.32 22.13 8.09
CA LEU A 186 -9.99 20.74 7.78
C LEU A 186 -10.60 19.84 8.87
N CYS A 187 -11.64 19.09 8.51
CA CYS A 187 -12.26 18.07 9.34
C CYS A 187 -12.17 16.73 8.58
N ASP A 188 -11.63 15.69 9.22
CA ASP A 188 -11.56 14.33 8.66
C ASP A 188 -10.94 14.24 7.26
N GLY A 189 -9.92 15.08 7.01
CA GLY A 189 -9.20 15.13 5.73
C GLY A 189 -9.90 15.93 4.63
N LYS A 190 -11.05 16.55 4.91
CA LYS A 190 -11.80 17.38 3.96
C LYS A 190 -11.99 18.80 4.50
N CYS A 191 -11.99 19.79 3.63
CA CYS A 191 -12.36 21.14 4.01
C CYS A 191 -13.88 21.26 4.16
N THR A 192 -14.32 21.61 5.36
CA THR A 192 -15.72 21.63 5.79
C THR A 192 -16.10 23.00 6.34
N ASN A 193 -17.33 23.45 6.06
CA ASN A 193 -17.86 24.70 6.61
C ASN A 193 -18.61 24.44 7.91
N LEU A 194 -17.98 24.77 9.04
CA LEU A 194 -18.57 24.58 10.37
C LEU A 194 -19.84 25.39 10.63
N LEU A 195 -20.19 26.34 9.76
CA LEU A 195 -21.39 27.17 9.93
C LEU A 195 -22.65 26.56 9.32
N THR A 196 -22.49 25.60 8.42
CA THR A 196 -23.60 25.05 7.62
C THR A 196 -23.57 23.53 7.51
N ASP A 197 -22.44 22.90 7.84
CA ASP A 197 -22.31 21.45 7.78
C ASP A 197 -22.95 20.82 9.02
N ASN A 198 -23.90 19.93 8.77
CA ASN A 198 -24.69 19.24 9.79
C ASN A 198 -23.88 18.21 10.59
N ASP A 199 -22.80 17.68 10.02
CA ASP A 199 -21.96 16.64 10.61
C ASP A 199 -20.72 17.24 11.32
N HIS A 200 -20.46 18.55 11.09
CA HIS A 200 -19.36 19.29 11.70
C HIS A 200 -19.81 20.67 12.22
N CYS A 201 -20.99 20.76 12.84
CA CYS A 201 -21.59 22.04 13.20
C CYS A 201 -20.88 22.70 14.39
N GLY A 202 -20.33 23.89 14.16
CA GLY A 202 -19.57 24.67 15.16
C GLY A 202 -18.15 24.13 15.45
N LYS A 203 -17.91 22.83 15.29
CA LYS A 203 -16.60 22.17 15.43
C LYS A 203 -16.56 20.84 14.66
N CYS A 204 -15.36 20.38 14.29
CA CYS A 204 -15.20 19.10 13.60
C CYS A 204 -15.70 17.92 14.46
N GLY A 205 -16.45 17.00 13.84
CA GLY A 205 -16.95 15.78 14.49
C GLY A 205 -18.11 16.06 15.47
N TRP A 206 -18.84 17.15 15.23
CA TRP A 206 -20.03 17.49 16.01
C TRP A 206 -21.25 17.50 15.10
N ASP A 207 -21.88 16.34 15.04
CA ASP A 207 -23.13 16.17 14.32
C ASP A 207 -24.28 16.83 15.09
N CYS A 208 -25.15 17.51 14.35
CA CYS A 208 -26.38 18.00 14.94
C CYS A 208 -27.28 16.82 15.36
N PRO A 209 -27.96 16.92 16.53
CA PRO A 209 -28.94 15.94 16.95
C PRO A 209 -29.98 15.67 15.86
N LYS A 210 -30.52 14.45 15.83
CA LYS A 210 -31.48 14.04 14.80
C LYS A 210 -32.64 15.03 14.69
N GLY A 211 -32.91 15.45 13.45
CA GLY A 211 -33.97 16.41 13.14
C GLY A 211 -33.58 17.88 13.37
N GLN A 212 -32.30 18.20 13.55
CA GLN A 212 -31.79 19.58 13.57
C GLN A 212 -30.95 19.87 12.32
N ILE A 213 -30.82 21.16 11.99
CA ILE A 213 -29.97 21.69 10.92
C ILE A 213 -28.85 22.52 11.51
N CYS A 214 -27.68 22.54 10.86
CA CYS A 214 -26.63 23.47 11.22
C CYS A 214 -26.88 24.84 10.59
N GLN A 215 -27.05 25.86 11.42
CA GLN A 215 -27.18 27.23 10.96
C GLN A 215 -26.32 28.14 11.83
N SER A 216 -25.41 28.87 11.17
CA SER A 216 -24.44 29.78 11.82
C SER A 216 -23.59 29.10 12.89
N GLY A 217 -23.30 27.80 12.72
CA GLY A 217 -22.51 26.99 13.64
C GLY A 217 -23.25 26.53 14.89
N GLN A 218 -24.59 26.59 14.86
CA GLN A 218 -25.45 26.09 15.92
C GLN A 218 -26.47 25.11 15.35
N CYS A 219 -26.74 24.05 16.11
CA CYS A 219 -27.77 23.10 15.75
C CYS A 219 -29.13 23.63 16.19
N LEU A 220 -30.01 23.82 15.21
CA LEU A 220 -31.35 24.39 15.40
C LEU A 220 -32.40 23.42 14.86
N PRO A 221 -33.59 23.34 15.47
CA PRO A 221 -34.73 22.69 14.85
C PRO A 221 -35.03 23.36 13.49
N PRO A 222 -35.42 22.62 12.45
CA PRO A 222 -35.73 23.17 11.12
C PRO A 222 -36.85 24.21 11.15
N ASP A 223 -37.70 24.18 12.17
CA ASP A 223 -38.82 25.11 12.36
C ASP A 223 -38.43 26.42 13.07
N LEU A 224 -37.18 26.52 13.55
CA LEU A 224 -36.63 27.76 14.13
C LEU A 224 -35.76 28.53 13.12
N THR A 225 -35.87 28.24 11.82
CA THR A 225 -35.31 29.16 10.82
C THR A 225 -35.88 30.55 11.11
N PRO A 226 -35.08 31.62 11.09
CA PRO A 226 -35.53 32.98 11.40
C PRO A 226 -36.38 33.54 10.25
N VAL A 227 -37.47 32.85 9.92
CA VAL A 227 -38.66 33.46 9.34
C VAL A 227 -39.65 33.56 10.48
N SER A 228 -39.75 34.77 11.03
CA SER A 228 -40.92 35.22 11.77
C SER A 228 -41.17 34.51 13.11
N THR A 229 -40.32 34.77 14.10
CA THR A 229 -40.86 35.04 15.44
C THR A 229 -41.57 36.39 15.39
N ALA A 230 -42.68 36.47 14.66
CA ALA A 230 -43.76 37.34 15.09
C ALA A 230 -44.16 36.78 16.46
N ALA A 231 -43.63 37.39 17.52
CA ALA A 231 -44.12 37.17 18.85
C ALA A 231 -45.67 37.28 18.80
N PRO A 232 -46.43 36.37 19.42
CA PRO A 232 -47.87 36.58 19.57
C PRO A 232 -48.05 37.80 20.48
N GLY A 233 -48.15 39.00 19.88
CA GLY A 233 -48.31 40.25 20.62
C GLY A 233 -47.79 41.55 19.99
N VAL A 234 -47.08 41.54 18.84
CA VAL A 234 -46.68 42.81 18.20
C VAL A 234 -47.81 43.29 17.29
N THR A 235 -48.73 44.07 17.85
CA THR A 235 -49.66 44.88 17.04
C THR A 235 -48.84 45.94 16.31
N VAL A 236 -48.76 45.84 14.99
CA VAL A 236 -48.28 46.92 14.13
C VAL A 236 -49.35 48.00 14.17
N THR A 237 -49.24 48.98 15.06
CA THR A 237 -49.98 50.22 14.95
C THR A 237 -49.38 50.99 13.78
N GLU A 238 -50.01 50.89 12.61
CA GLU A 238 -49.78 51.82 11.51
C GLU A 238 -50.05 53.23 12.03
N ALA A 239 -49.00 54.06 12.02
CA ALA A 239 -49.11 55.48 12.30
C ALA A 239 -49.77 56.16 11.09
N VAL A 240 -50.84 56.90 11.40
CA VAL A 240 -51.64 57.77 10.52
C VAL A 240 -50.77 58.82 9.84
#